data_AF-A0A929UXH5-F1
#
_entry.id   AF-A0A929UXH5-F1
#
_cell.length_a   1.000
_cell.length_b   1.000
_cell.length_c   1.000
_cell.angle_alpha   90.00
_cell.angle_beta   90.00
_cell.angle_gamma   90.00
#
_symmetry.space_group_name_H-M   'P 1'
#
loop_
_entity.id
_entity.type
_entity.pdbx_description
1 polymer ?
#
loop_
_entity_poly.entity_id
_entity_poly.type
_entity_poly.pdbx_seq_one_letter_code
_entity_poly.pdbx_strand_id
1 'polypeptide(L)'
;SNIIRPQDASRWFVYLIRTRESRQIAWNWLKENWAWVEEKFGDDKSYDDFIRYAATALLTTDELDDFRQFFEPMENIPALTRTIKLGITEIKARTELIEQDKADVLSALQTTL
;
A
#
# COMPACT_ATOMS: atom_id res chain seq x y z
N SER A 1 9.31 -24.65 -2.67
CA SER A 1 8.07 -24.13 -2.07
C SER A 1 6.97 -24.28 -3.12
N ASN A 2 5.97 -25.13 -2.88
CA ASN A 2 5.03 -25.61 -3.90
C ASN A 2 3.55 -25.41 -3.49
N ILE A 3 3.27 -24.47 -2.58
CA ILE A 3 1.96 -24.39 -1.90
C ILE A 3 1.10 -23.21 -2.38
N ILE A 4 1.68 -22.10 -2.84
CA ILE A 4 0.92 -20.94 -3.34
C ILE A 4 1.43 -20.57 -4.72
N ARG A 5 0.53 -20.54 -5.71
CA ARG A 5 0.87 -20.10 -7.06
C ARG A 5 1.03 -18.58 -7.07
N PRO A 6 1.91 -17.99 -7.91
CA PRO A 6 2.10 -16.54 -7.96
C PRO A 6 0.78 -15.76 -8.11
N GLN A 7 -0.14 -16.20 -8.97
CA GLN A 7 -1.46 -15.58 -9.14
C GLN A 7 -2.34 -15.57 -7.87
N ASP A 8 -2.13 -16.51 -6.96
CA ASP A 8 -2.85 -16.56 -5.69
C ASP A 8 -2.19 -15.61 -4.66
N ALA A 9 -0.87 -15.43 -4.74
CA ALA A 9 -0.13 -14.50 -3.87
C ALA A 9 -0.51 -13.04 -4.10
N SER A 10 -0.66 -12.58 -5.36
CA SER A 10 -1.09 -11.21 -5.66
C SER A 10 -2.50 -10.94 -5.11
N ARG A 11 -3.44 -11.88 -5.30
CA ARG A 11 -4.79 -11.77 -4.74
C ARG A 11 -4.78 -11.74 -3.21
N TRP A 12 -4.02 -12.61 -2.58
CA TRP A 12 -3.90 -12.65 -1.12
C TRP A 12 -3.36 -11.34 -0.57
N PHE A 13 -2.31 -10.79 -1.19
CA PHE A 13 -1.79 -9.49 -0.81
C PHE A 13 -2.88 -8.41 -0.86
N VAL A 14 -3.64 -8.32 -1.94
CA VAL A 14 -4.72 -7.33 -2.10
C VAL A 14 -5.80 -7.46 -1.02
N TYR A 15 -6.19 -8.67 -0.66
CA TYR A 15 -7.21 -8.88 0.38
C TYR A 15 -6.68 -8.58 1.79
N LEU A 16 -5.43 -8.95 2.07
CA LEU A 16 -4.82 -8.76 3.39
C LEU A 16 -4.45 -7.31 3.65
N ILE A 17 -3.93 -6.58 2.66
CA ILE A 17 -3.50 -5.18 2.83
C ILE A 17 -4.69 -4.25 3.12
N ARG A 18 -5.89 -4.58 2.62
CA ARG A 18 -7.10 -3.77 2.78
C ARG A 18 -7.82 -3.96 4.11
N THR A 19 -7.44 -4.98 4.88
CA THR A 19 -8.09 -5.32 6.15
C THR A 19 -7.31 -4.68 7.30
N ARG A 20 -7.99 -3.99 8.23
CA ARG A 20 -7.36 -3.24 9.33
C ARG A 20 -6.40 -4.12 10.15
N GLU A 21 -6.81 -5.34 10.45
CA GLU A 21 -6.10 -6.27 11.33
C GLU A 21 -4.86 -6.87 10.67
N SER A 22 -4.85 -7.00 9.35
CA SER A 22 -3.74 -7.62 8.60
C SER A 22 -2.92 -6.65 7.76
N ARG A 23 -3.31 -5.38 7.65
CA ARG A 23 -2.63 -4.40 6.79
C ARG A 23 -1.14 -4.33 7.07
N GLN A 24 -0.75 -4.13 8.32
CA GLN A 24 0.67 -4.01 8.66
C GLN A 24 1.45 -5.31 8.37
N ILE A 25 0.81 -6.47 8.59
CA ILE A 25 1.41 -7.78 8.29
C ILE A 25 1.65 -7.91 6.79
N ALA A 26 0.65 -7.58 5.97
CA ALA A 26 0.74 -7.62 4.51
C ALA A 26 1.76 -6.61 3.97
N TRP A 27 1.82 -5.42 4.56
CA TRP A 27 2.78 -4.39 4.19
C TRP A 27 4.21 -4.82 4.49
N ASN A 28 4.48 -5.32 5.70
CA ASN A 28 5.79 -5.85 6.07
C ASN A 28 6.18 -7.03 5.16
N TRP A 29 5.25 -7.95 4.90
CA TRP A 29 5.48 -9.07 3.98
C TRP A 29 5.89 -8.58 2.59
N LEU A 30 5.22 -7.56 2.03
CA LEU A 30 5.58 -7.02 0.71
C LEU A 30 7.02 -6.51 0.71
N LYS A 31 7.42 -5.73 1.72
CA LYS A 31 8.78 -5.20 1.84
C LYS A 31 9.82 -6.31 1.95
N GLU A 32 9.57 -7.30 2.80
CA GLU A 32 10.46 -8.44 3.03
C GLU A 32 10.60 -9.35 1.79
N ASN A 33 9.59 -9.37 0.92
CA ASN A 33 9.52 -10.28 -0.23
C ASN A 33 9.56 -9.54 -1.57
N TRP A 34 9.94 -8.26 -1.61
CA TRP A 34 9.91 -7.46 -2.83
C TRP A 34 10.76 -8.05 -3.95
N ALA A 35 11.97 -8.52 -3.64
CA ALA A 35 12.83 -9.18 -4.63
C ALA A 35 12.16 -10.42 -5.27
N TRP A 36 11.36 -11.16 -4.50
CA TRP A 36 10.57 -12.27 -5.03
C TRP A 36 9.40 -11.79 -5.90
N VAL A 37 8.76 -10.67 -5.52
CA VAL A 37 7.72 -10.03 -6.34
C VAL A 37 8.30 -9.58 -7.69
N GLU A 38 9.46 -8.94 -7.70
CA GLU A 38 10.16 -8.55 -8.92
C GLU A 38 10.49 -9.77 -9.80
N GLU A 39 11.04 -10.83 -9.21
CA GLU A 39 11.37 -12.06 -9.94
C GLU A 39 10.14 -12.74 -10.55
N LYS A 40 9.00 -12.75 -9.84
CA LYS A 40 7.80 -13.50 -10.28
C LYS A 40 6.84 -12.70 -11.15
N PHE A 41 6.79 -11.38 -11.00
CA PHE A 41 5.82 -10.51 -11.67
C PHE A 41 6.46 -9.43 -12.56
N GLY A 42 7.79 -9.29 -12.55
CA GLY A 42 8.53 -8.29 -13.32
C GLY A 42 8.25 -8.36 -14.83
N ASP A 43 8.15 -9.58 -15.36
CA ASP A 43 7.87 -9.82 -16.79
C ASP A 43 6.39 -9.61 -17.17
N ASP A 44 5.47 -9.66 -16.19
CA ASP A 44 4.02 -9.60 -16.42
C ASP A 44 3.48 -8.15 -16.39
N LYS A 45 4.36 -7.14 -16.45
CA LYS A 45 4.06 -5.70 -16.48
C LYS A 45 3.07 -5.19 -15.41
N SER A 46 2.88 -5.94 -14.33
CA SER A 46 1.83 -5.68 -13.33
C SER A 46 2.37 -5.71 -11.90
N TYR A 47 3.69 -5.73 -11.70
CA TYR A 47 4.27 -5.74 -10.36
C TYR A 47 4.16 -4.37 -9.65
N ASP A 48 3.95 -3.30 -10.42
CA ASP A 48 3.59 -2.00 -9.89
C ASP A 48 2.19 -2.00 -9.24
N ASP A 49 1.33 -2.99 -9.53
CA ASP A 49 0.05 -3.14 -8.83
C ASP A 49 0.23 -3.34 -7.33
N PHE A 50 1.30 -4.03 -6.88
CA PHE A 50 1.56 -4.18 -5.45
C PHE A 50 1.78 -2.82 -4.77
N ILE A 51 2.50 -1.91 -5.45
CA ILE A 51 2.72 -0.53 -5.00
C ILE A 51 1.39 0.22 -4.94
N ARG A 52 0.59 0.13 -6.00
CA ARG A 52 -0.72 0.77 -6.09
C ARG A 52 -1.65 0.28 -4.98
N TYR A 53 -1.75 -1.03 -4.76
CA TYR A 53 -2.62 -1.59 -3.73
C TYR A 53 -2.16 -1.25 -2.32
N ALA A 54 -0.85 -1.22 -2.05
CA ALA A 54 -0.31 -0.72 -0.79
C ALA A 54 -0.75 0.73 -0.56
N ALA A 55 -0.53 1.62 -1.54
CA ALA A 55 -0.88 3.03 -1.41
C ALA A 55 -2.39 3.28 -1.19
N THR A 56 -3.26 2.47 -1.78
CA THR A 56 -4.71 2.59 -1.56
C THR A 56 -5.16 2.20 -0.15
N ALA A 57 -4.33 1.46 0.58
CA ALA A 57 -4.71 0.83 1.86
C ALA A 57 -4.05 1.48 3.08
N LEU A 58 -2.84 2.03 2.94
CA LEU A 58 -2.13 2.77 3.98
C LEU A 58 -2.82 4.13 4.25
N LEU A 59 -2.88 4.54 5.51
CA LEU A 59 -3.69 5.70 5.93
C LEU A 59 -3.15 6.49 7.14
N THR A 60 -1.94 6.20 7.60
CA THR A 60 -1.28 6.94 8.69
C THR A 60 -0.01 7.64 8.19
N THR A 61 0.43 8.68 8.90
CA THR A 61 1.67 9.40 8.57
C THR A 61 2.90 8.48 8.67
N ASP A 62 2.95 7.61 9.68
CA ASP A 62 4.04 6.63 9.81
C ASP A 62 4.08 5.66 8.63
N GLU A 63 2.91 5.19 8.15
CA GLU A 63 2.82 4.36 6.95
C GLU A 63 3.24 5.12 5.68
N LEU A 64 2.97 6.43 5.58
CA LEU A 64 3.42 7.27 4.47
C LEU A 64 4.95 7.37 4.45
N ASP A 65 5.56 7.63 5.60
CA ASP A 65 7.02 7.78 5.70
C ASP A 65 7.75 6.46 5.42
N ASP A 66 7.20 5.34 5.91
CA ASP A 66 7.72 4.00 5.62
C ASP A 66 7.52 3.61 4.14
N PHE A 67 6.39 3.99 3.51
CA PHE A 67 6.19 3.82 2.07
C PHE A 67 7.22 4.60 1.25
N ARG A 68 7.49 5.87 1.61
CA ARG A 68 8.52 6.68 0.97
C ARG A 68 9.89 6.05 1.12
N GLN A 69 10.27 5.71 2.33
CA GLN A 69 11.56 5.10 2.63
C GLN A 69 11.81 3.85 1.78
N PHE A 70 10.78 3.03 1.58
CA PHE A 70 10.90 1.80 0.81
C PHE A 70 10.91 2.04 -0.70
N PHE A 71 10.00 2.85 -1.24
CA PHE A 71 9.78 2.96 -2.69
C PHE A 71 10.44 4.16 -3.37
N GLU A 72 10.70 5.28 -2.69
CA GLU A 72 11.39 6.43 -3.32
C GLU A 72 12.73 6.06 -3.96
N PRO A 73 13.58 5.20 -3.36
CA PRO A 73 14.81 4.74 -4.00
C PRO A 73 14.59 4.04 -5.35
N MET A 74 13.39 3.51 -5.59
CA MET A 74 12.99 2.79 -6.81
C MET A 74 12.37 3.71 -7.88
N GLU A 75 12.23 5.01 -7.63
CA GLU A 75 11.70 5.95 -8.62
C GLU A 75 12.58 6.06 -9.88
N ASN A 76 13.84 5.64 -9.81
CA ASN A 76 14.74 5.54 -10.96
C ASN A 76 14.35 4.42 -11.95
N ILE A 77 13.46 3.48 -11.55
CA ILE A 77 12.92 2.43 -12.41
C ILE A 77 11.73 3.00 -13.21
N PRO A 78 11.84 3.21 -14.54
CA PRO A 78 10.80 3.91 -15.31
C PRO A 78 9.42 3.26 -15.24
N ALA A 79 9.37 1.93 -15.06
CA ALA A 79 8.13 1.19 -14.91
C ALA A 79 7.39 1.48 -13.59
N LEU A 80 8.10 1.91 -12.53
CA LEU A 80 7.53 2.14 -11.20
C LEU A 80 7.32 3.62 -10.89
N THR A 81 8.10 4.52 -11.51
CA THR A 81 8.16 5.95 -11.18
C THR A 81 6.77 6.59 -11.05
N ARG A 82 5.86 6.33 -12.00
CA ARG A 82 4.52 6.90 -11.98
C ARG A 82 3.71 6.41 -10.78
N THR A 83 3.73 5.09 -10.55
CA THR A 83 2.92 4.46 -9.51
C THR A 83 3.39 4.85 -8.11
N ILE A 84 4.70 4.99 -7.91
CA ILE A 84 5.28 5.47 -6.65
C ILE A 84 4.82 6.90 -6.34
N LYS A 85 4.96 7.82 -7.29
CA LYS A 85 4.57 9.23 -7.10
C LYS A 85 3.08 9.40 -6.84
N LEU A 86 2.24 8.66 -7.57
CA LEU A 86 0.80 8.64 -7.33
C LEU A 86 0.49 8.06 -5.94
N GLY A 87 1.17 6.99 -5.55
CA GLY A 87 1.01 6.37 -4.23
C GLY A 87 1.35 7.33 -3.08
N ILE A 88 2.48 8.02 -3.16
CA ILE A 88 2.87 9.06 -2.17
C ILE A 88 1.81 10.16 -2.09
N THR A 89 1.32 10.62 -3.24
CA THR A 89 0.29 11.67 -3.31
C THR A 89 -1.02 11.21 -2.68
N GLU A 90 -1.44 9.97 -2.97
CA GLU A 90 -2.68 9.38 -2.45
C GLU A 90 -2.64 9.20 -0.94
N ILE A 91 -1.58 8.57 -0.41
CA ILE A 91 -1.44 8.35 1.03
C ILE A 91 -1.38 9.71 1.74
N LYS A 92 -0.59 10.67 1.23
CA LYS A 92 -0.50 12.02 1.80
C LYS A 92 -1.87 12.69 1.89
N ALA A 93 -2.60 12.76 0.78
CA ALA A 93 -3.93 13.38 0.76
C ALA A 93 -4.90 12.69 1.74
N ARG A 94 -4.83 11.36 1.83
CA ARG A 94 -5.64 10.58 2.78
C ARG A 94 -5.29 10.89 4.23
N THR A 95 -4.01 10.96 4.57
CA THR A 95 -3.57 11.30 5.94
C THR A 95 -3.97 12.72 6.33
N GLU A 96 -3.83 13.68 5.42
CA GLU A 96 -4.24 15.08 5.65
C GLU A 96 -5.75 15.19 5.85
N LEU A 97 -6.55 14.50 5.03
CA LEU A 97 -8.01 14.48 5.17
C LEU A 97 -8.44 13.89 6.51
N ILE A 98 -7.83 12.75 6.92
CA ILE A 98 -8.15 12.12 8.20
C ILE A 98 -7.78 13.05 9.36
N GLU A 99 -6.61 13.66 9.34
CA GLU A 99 -6.17 14.55 10.42
C GLU A 99 -7.08 15.78 10.54
N GLN A 100 -7.47 16.37 9.41
CA GLN A 100 -8.32 17.56 9.38
C GLN A 100 -9.75 17.26 9.87
N ASP A 101 -10.37 16.21 9.35
CA ASP A 101 -11.84 16.05 9.47
C ASP A 101 -12.26 15.07 10.58
N LYS A 102 -11.32 14.33 11.19
CA LYS A 102 -11.64 13.28 12.18
C LYS A 102 -12.45 13.79 13.37
N ALA A 103 -12.12 14.96 13.91
CA ALA A 103 -12.83 15.52 15.06
C ALA A 103 -14.30 15.82 14.73
N ASP A 104 -14.54 16.47 13.58
CA ASP A 104 -15.87 16.86 13.12
C ASP A 104 -16.72 15.63 12.77
N VAL A 105 -16.13 14.62 12.12
CA VAL A 105 -16.80 13.35 11.82
C VAL A 105 -17.23 12.64 13.12
N LEU A 106 -16.35 12.57 14.11
CA LEU A 106 -16.67 11.95 15.41
C LEU A 106 -17.82 12.70 16.11
N SER A 107 -17.81 14.04 16.08
CA SER A 107 -18.88 14.85 16.66
C SER A 107 -20.23 14.62 15.97
N ALA A 108 -20.25 14.54 14.63
CA ALA A 108 -21.46 14.29 13.86
C ALA A 108 -22.07 12.91 14.15
N LEU A 109 -21.22 11.88 14.30
CA LEU A 109 -21.65 10.52 14.62
C LEU A 109 -22.20 10.38 16.04
N GLN A 110 -21.65 11.13 17.00
CA GLN A 110 -22.15 11.13 18.39
C GLN A 110 -23.50 11.83 18.55
N THR A 111 -23.81 12.81 17.70
CA THR A 111 -25.09 13.55 17.75
C THR A 111 -26.27 12.72 17.21
N THR A 112 -25.98 11.62 16.50
CA THR A 112 -26.98 10.80 15.80
C THR A 112 -27.39 9.54 16.60
N LEU A 113 -26.74 9.27 17.74
CA LEU A 113 -27.05 8.18 18.68
C LEU A 113 -27.75 8.73 19.93
#